data_AF-A0A351JW93-F1
#
_entry.id   AF-A0A351JW93-F1
#
_cell.length_a   1.000
_cell.length_b   1.000
_cell.length_c   1.000
_cell.angle_alpha   90.00
_cell.angle_beta   90.00
_cell.angle_gamma   90.00
#
_symmetry.space_group_name_H-M   'P 1'
#
loop_
_entity.id
_entity.type
_entity.pdbx_description
1 polymer ?
#
loop_
_entity_poly.entity_id
_entity_poly.type
_entity_poly.pdbx_seq_one_letter_code
_entity_poly.pdbx_strand_id
1 'polypeptide(L)'
;IKVGAATETELEEKKHRMEDALEATKAAVDEGILPGGGVALLRTLKALGKLDKEIEGDEKVGVQILRKAIEAPARQLAENAGFEGAVIVEQLKKEKDAIGFDVVQEEFR
;
A
#
# COMPACT_ATOMS: atom_id res chain seq x y z
N ILE A 1 10.23 22.99 -12.04
CA ILE A 1 10.28 23.52 -10.67
C ILE A 1 11.75 23.55 -10.26
N LYS A 2 12.26 24.65 -9.68
CA LYS A 2 13.66 24.72 -9.22
C LYS A 2 13.71 24.33 -7.75
N VAL A 3 14.41 23.24 -7.43
CA VAL A 3 14.62 22.76 -6.06
C VAL A 3 15.96 23.30 -5.58
N GLY A 4 16.02 23.81 -4.35
CA GLY A 4 17.26 24.27 -3.72
C GLY A 4 17.57 23.49 -2.44
N ALA A 5 18.85 23.34 -2.13
CA ALA A 5 19.33 22.72 -0.89
C ALA A 5 20.69 23.28 -0.46
N ALA A 6 21.10 23.00 0.77
CA ALA A 6 22.36 23.49 1.35
C ALA A 6 23.57 22.63 0.90
N THR A 7 23.35 21.36 0.57
CA THR A 7 24.36 20.43 0.07
C THR A 7 23.90 19.71 -1.21
N GLU A 8 24.83 19.18 -1.99
CA GLU A 8 24.54 18.42 -3.21
C GLU A 8 23.70 17.18 -2.93
N THR A 9 24.01 16.43 -1.87
CA THR A 9 23.26 15.23 -1.49
C THR A 9 21.80 15.54 -1.13
N GLU A 10 21.56 16.63 -0.40
CA GLU A 10 20.19 17.07 -0.09
C GLU A 10 19.45 17.61 -1.32
N LEU A 11 20.18 18.20 -2.27
CA LEU A 11 19.60 18.68 -3.53
C LEU A 11 19.07 17.51 -4.34
N GLU A 12 19.88 16.46 -4.51
CA GLU A 12 19.50 15.26 -5.26
C GLU A 12 18.35 14.51 -4.56
N GLU A 13 18.38 14.37 -3.23
CA GLU A 13 17.28 13.73 -2.48
C GLU A 13 15.95 14.49 -2.66
N LYS A 14 15.95 15.83 -2.53
CA LYS A 14 14.73 16.63 -2.73
C LYS A 14 14.27 16.63 -4.18
N LYS A 15 15.20 16.56 -5.13
CA LYS A 15 14.88 16.50 -6.55
C LYS A 15 14.19 15.18 -6.89
N HIS A 16 14.72 14.04 -6.45
CA HIS A 16 14.09 12.73 -6.66
C HIS A 16 12.69 12.68 -6.03
N ARG A 17 12.53 13.15 -4.78
CA ARG A 17 11.20 13.22 -4.15
C ARG A 17 10.20 14.08 -4.93
N MET A 18 10.67 15.18 -5.53
CA MET A 18 9.84 16.05 -6.33
C MET A 18 9.44 15.40 -7.66
N GLU A 19 10.37 14.69 -8.29
CA GLU A 19 10.12 13.92 -9.52
C GLU A 19 9.09 12.82 -9.26
N ASP A 20 9.25 12.04 -8.19
CA ASP A 20 8.29 11.01 -7.76
C ASP A 20 6.89 11.61 -7.53
N ALA A 21 6.80 12.74 -6.81
CA ALA A 21 5.53 13.41 -6.54
C ALA A 21 4.87 13.94 -7.83
N LEU A 22 5.66 14.45 -8.77
CA LEU A 22 5.17 14.94 -10.05
C LEU A 22 4.62 13.79 -10.91
N GLU A 23 5.32 12.65 -10.94
CA GLU A 23 4.87 11.48 -11.68
C GLU A 23 3.62 10.86 -11.04
N ALA A 24 3.58 10.74 -9.70
CA ALA A 24 2.43 10.22 -8.97
C ALA A 24 1.17 11.08 -9.18
N THR A 25 1.31 12.41 -9.18
CA THR A 25 0.16 13.32 -9.42
C THR A 25 -0.32 13.29 -10.86
N LYS A 26 0.57 13.09 -11.85
CA LYS A 26 0.18 12.87 -13.24
C LYS A 26 -0.61 11.56 -13.38
N ALA A 27 -0.08 10.46 -12.83
CA ALA A 27 -0.78 9.17 -12.86
C ALA A 27 -2.15 9.24 -12.16
N ALA A 28 -2.25 9.96 -11.04
CA ALA A 28 -3.52 10.18 -10.35
C ALA A 28 -4.55 10.95 -11.19
N VAL A 29 -4.12 11.87 -12.06
CA VAL A 29 -5.00 12.60 -12.99
C VAL A 29 -5.47 11.69 -14.12
N ASP A 30 -4.60 10.83 -14.64
CA ASP A 30 -4.89 9.99 -15.80
C ASP A 30 -5.71 8.72 -15.43
N GLU A 31 -5.37 8.04 -14.34
CA GLU A 31 -5.93 6.74 -13.94
C GLU A 31 -6.86 6.81 -12.72
N GLY A 32 -6.89 7.96 -12.03
CA GLY A 32 -7.63 8.15 -10.79
C GLY A 32 -6.84 7.74 -9.54
N ILE A 33 -7.53 7.73 -8.39
CA ILE A 33 -6.91 7.48 -7.08
C ILE A 33 -7.63 6.37 -6.32
N LEU A 34 -6.86 5.67 -5.49
CA LEU A 34 -7.34 4.65 -4.56
C LEU A 34 -6.84 4.93 -3.13
N PRO A 35 -7.47 4.34 -2.09
CA PRO A 35 -6.99 4.44 -0.72
C PRO A 35 -5.55 3.93 -0.57
N GLY A 36 -4.69 4.74 0.05
CA GLY A 36 -3.29 4.41 0.31
C GLY A 36 -3.08 3.42 1.46
N GLY A 37 -1.86 3.38 2.01
CA GLY A 37 -1.54 2.58 3.20
C GLY A 37 -1.64 1.05 3.01
N GLY A 38 -1.64 0.58 1.75
CA GLY A 38 -1.86 -0.84 1.43
C GLY A 38 -3.33 -1.28 1.47
N VAL A 39 -4.27 -0.38 1.78
CA VAL A 39 -5.71 -0.70 1.87
C VAL A 39 -6.25 -1.15 0.51
N ALA A 40 -5.91 -0.43 -0.57
CA ALA A 40 -6.34 -0.80 -1.92
C ALA A 40 -5.97 -2.25 -2.27
N LEU A 41 -4.75 -2.67 -1.92
CA LEU A 41 -4.29 -4.04 -2.13
C LEU A 41 -5.08 -5.03 -1.27
N LEU A 42 -5.30 -4.74 0.02
CA LEU A 42 -6.10 -5.60 0.91
C LEU A 42 -7.54 -5.79 0.41
N ARG A 43 -8.14 -4.79 -0.25
CA ARG A 43 -9.50 -4.93 -0.80
C ARG A 43 -9.57 -5.93 -1.96
N THR A 44 -8.47 -6.15 -2.69
CA THR A 44 -8.40 -7.17 -3.75
C THR A 44 -8.50 -8.61 -3.22
N LEU A 45 -8.25 -8.85 -1.92
CA LEU A 45 -8.36 -10.18 -1.30
C LEU A 45 -9.77 -10.78 -1.42
N LYS A 46 -10.81 -9.93 -1.49
CA LYS A 46 -12.20 -10.36 -1.74
C LYS A 46 -12.33 -10.99 -3.14
N ALA A 47 -11.73 -10.38 -4.16
CA ALA A 47 -11.74 -10.89 -5.53
C ALA A 47 -10.91 -12.18 -5.65
N LEU A 48 -9.71 -12.20 -5.07
CA LEU A 48 -8.88 -13.41 -5.03
C LEU A 48 -9.55 -14.57 -4.28
N GLY A 49 -10.35 -14.28 -3.25
CA GLY A 49 -11.11 -15.29 -2.52
C GLY A 49 -12.27 -15.90 -3.32
N LYS A 50 -12.79 -15.20 -4.34
CA LYS A 50 -13.73 -15.78 -5.30
C LYS A 50 -12.99 -16.66 -6.29
N LEU A 51 -11.89 -16.15 -6.86
CA LEU A 51 -11.06 -16.87 -7.81
C LEU A 51 -10.51 -18.18 -7.24
N ASP A 52 -10.06 -18.20 -5.98
CA ASP A 52 -9.56 -19.41 -5.31
C ASP A 52 -10.56 -20.58 -5.27
N LYS A 53 -11.87 -20.30 -5.39
CA LYS A 53 -12.93 -21.32 -5.42
C LYS A 53 -13.17 -21.91 -6.81
N GLU A 54 -12.70 -21.23 -7.86
CA GLU A 54 -12.93 -21.60 -9.25
C GLU A 54 -11.73 -22.31 -9.88
N ILE A 55 -10.56 -22.24 -9.24
CA ILE A 55 -9.30 -22.78 -9.75
C ILE A 55 -8.77 -23.93 -8.88
N GLU A 56 -8.02 -24.83 -9.50
CA GLU A 56 -7.43 -26.01 -8.87
C GLU A 56 -5.95 -26.19 -9.26
N GLY A 57 -5.25 -27.10 -8.57
CA GLY A 57 -3.85 -27.40 -8.86
C GLY A 57 -2.90 -26.22 -8.62
N ASP A 58 -1.94 -26.04 -9.51
CA ASP A 58 -0.84 -25.08 -9.36
C ASP A 58 -1.31 -23.61 -9.38
N GLU A 59 -2.38 -23.31 -10.11
CA GLU A 59 -2.97 -21.96 -10.14
C GLU A 59 -3.48 -21.53 -8.76
N LYS A 60 -4.06 -22.47 -8.01
CA LYS A 60 -4.51 -22.23 -6.64
C LYS A 60 -3.33 -21.88 -5.71
N VAL A 61 -2.21 -22.57 -5.87
CA VAL A 61 -0.98 -22.26 -5.12
C VAL A 61 -0.50 -20.84 -5.44
N GLY A 62 -0.53 -20.45 -6.72
CA GLY A 62 -0.22 -19.10 -7.17
C GLY A 62 -1.10 -18.03 -6.51
N VAL A 63 -2.42 -18.25 -6.47
CA VAL A 63 -3.35 -17.33 -5.79
C VAL A 63 -3.06 -17.25 -4.29
N GLN A 64 -2.74 -18.36 -3.63
CA GLN A 64 -2.37 -18.33 -2.21
C GLN A 64 -1.08 -17.54 -1.93
N ILE A 65 -0.11 -17.60 -2.84
CA ILE A 65 1.12 -16.78 -2.74
C ILE A 65 0.78 -15.30 -2.88
N LEU A 66 -0.02 -14.93 -3.88
CA LEU A 66 -0.46 -13.55 -4.09
C LEU A 66 -1.21 -13.00 -2.88
N ARG A 67 -2.11 -13.79 -2.29
CA ARG A 67 -2.86 -13.40 -1.08
C ARG A 67 -1.93 -13.03 0.07
N LYS A 68 -0.84 -13.80 0.27
CA LYS A 68 0.16 -13.47 1.31
C LYS A 68 0.98 -12.24 0.94
N ALA A 69 1.38 -12.10 -0.32
CA ALA A 69 2.21 -10.98 -0.77
C ALA A 69 1.48 -9.64 -0.67
N ILE A 70 0.18 -9.62 -0.96
CA ILE A 70 -0.68 -8.42 -0.92
C ILE A 70 -0.79 -7.80 0.47
N GLU A 71 -0.64 -8.60 1.53
CA GLU A 71 -0.70 -8.12 2.91
C GLU A 71 0.62 -7.49 3.37
N ALA A 72 1.73 -7.81 2.69
CA ALA A 72 3.07 -7.39 3.10
C ALA A 72 3.27 -5.87 3.15
N PRO A 73 2.77 -5.05 2.20
CA PRO A 73 2.97 -3.60 2.24
C PRO A 73 2.34 -2.93 3.47
N ALA A 74 1.10 -3.28 3.81
CA ALA A 74 0.42 -2.75 4.99
C ALA A 74 1.11 -3.24 6.28
N ARG A 75 1.53 -4.50 6.32
CA ARG A 75 2.27 -5.07 7.45
C ARG A 75 3.60 -4.37 7.68
N GLN A 76 4.38 -4.18 6.62
CA GLN A 76 5.69 -3.52 6.68
C GLN A 76 5.56 -2.07 7.13
N LEU A 77 4.52 -1.35 6.66
CA LEU A 77 4.26 0.02 7.07
C LEU A 77 4.00 0.12 8.58
N ALA A 78 3.18 -0.78 9.12
CA ALA A 78 2.90 -0.84 10.56
C ALA A 78 4.14 -1.25 11.39
N GLU A 79 4.91 -2.23 10.91
CA GLU A 79 6.16 -2.66 11.56
C GLU A 79 7.21 -1.55 11.59
N ASN A 80 7.36 -0.79 10.49
CA ASN A 80 8.26 0.36 10.43
C ASN A 80 7.89 1.45 11.44
N ALA A 81 6.61 1.53 11.81
CA ALA A 81 6.10 2.44 12.82
C ALA A 81 6.09 1.84 14.24
N GLY A 82 6.60 0.62 14.43
CA GLY A 82 6.71 -0.04 15.74
C GLY A 82 5.46 -0.77 16.21
N PHE A 83 4.43 -0.89 15.36
CA PHE A 83 3.22 -1.65 15.66
C PHE A 83 3.35 -3.12 15.26
N GLU A 84 2.49 -3.97 15.84
CA GLU A 84 2.36 -5.35 15.41
C GLU A 84 1.59 -5.42 14.09
N GLY A 85 2.31 -5.50 12.97
CA GLY A 85 1.71 -5.41 11.64
C GLY A 85 0.64 -6.46 11.34
N ALA A 86 0.75 -7.66 11.93
CA ALA A 86 -0.28 -8.69 11.79
C ALA A 86 -1.62 -8.26 12.41
N VAL A 87 -1.61 -7.61 13.57
CA VAL A 87 -2.81 -7.13 14.26
C VAL A 87 -3.47 -6.01 13.45
N ILE A 88 -2.68 -5.05 12.96
CA ILE A 88 -3.18 -3.93 12.14
C ILE A 88 -3.82 -4.44 10.84
N VAL A 89 -3.15 -5.36 10.13
CA VAL A 89 -3.69 -5.94 8.90
C VAL A 89 -4.99 -6.71 9.14
N GLU A 90 -5.07 -7.52 10.20
CA GLU A 90 -6.29 -8.23 10.56
C GLU A 90 -7.44 -7.29 10.92
N GLN A 91 -7.15 -6.15 11.55
CA GLN A 91 -8.15 -5.13 11.83
C GLN A 91 -8.61 -4.44 10.53
N LEU A 92 -7.67 -4.03 9.66
CA LEU A 92 -7.99 -3.43 8.36
C LEU A 92 -8.87 -4.31 7.47
N LYS A 93 -8.70 -5.63 7.53
CA LYS A 93 -9.54 -6.59 6.80
C LYS A 93 -11.01 -6.57 7.25
N LYS A 94 -11.28 -6.23 8.51
CA LYS A 94 -12.64 -6.15 9.10
C LYS A 94 -13.33 -4.81 8.83
N GLU A 95 -12.55 -3.77 8.60
CA GLU A 95 -13.05 -2.42 8.37
C GLU A 95 -13.71 -2.22 6.99
N LYS A 96 -14.43 -1.10 6.85
CA LYS A 96 -15.09 -0.68 5.60
C LYS A 96 -14.07 -0.39 4.50
N ASP A 97 -14.55 -0.43 3.24
CA ASP A 97 -13.66 -0.45 2.06
C ASP A 97 -12.67 0.73 1.97
N ALA A 98 -13.01 1.90 2.52
CA ALA A 98 -12.16 3.10 2.47
C ALA A 98 -11.33 3.38 3.74
N ILE A 99 -11.55 2.67 4.85
CA ILE A 99 -10.83 2.92 6.11
C ILE A 99 -9.44 2.29 6.04
N GLY A 100 -8.42 3.10 6.31
CA GLY A 100 -7.02 2.72 6.47
C GLY A 100 -6.51 2.91 7.89
N PHE A 101 -5.20 2.68 8.07
CA PHE A 101 -4.51 2.93 9.33
C PHE A 101 -3.44 3.99 9.09
N ASP A 102 -3.58 5.12 9.79
CA ASP A 102 -2.58 6.17 9.79
C ASP A 102 -1.53 5.87 10.85
N VAL A 103 -0.34 5.48 10.40
CA VAL A 103 0.78 5.14 11.30
C VAL A 103 1.37 6.33 12.06
N VAL A 104 1.10 7.57 11.64
CA VAL A 104 1.60 8.79 12.29
C VAL A 104 0.64 9.28 13.35
N GLN A 105 -0.66 9.14 13.12
CA GLN A 105 -1.72 9.48 14.07
C GLN A 105 -2.18 8.31 14.94
N GLU A 106 -1.73 7.09 14.61
CA GLU A 106 -2.11 5.84 15.28
C GLU A 106 -3.63 5.58 15.26
N GLU A 107 -4.30 6.00 14.18
CA GLU A 107 -5.76 5.99 14.07
C GLU A 107 -6.24 5.28 12.81
N PHE A 108 -7.38 4.59 12.92
CA PHE A 108 -8.10 4.03 11.78
C PHE A 108 -9.02 5.09 11.17
N ARG A 109 -8.77 5.48 9.92
CA ARG A 109 -9.53 6.52 9.20
C ARG A 109 -9.60 6.28 7.71
#